data_AF-A0A962XHE1-F1
#
_entry.id   AF-A0A962XHE1-F1
#
_cell.length_a   1.000
_cell.length_b   1.000
_cell.length_c   1.000
_cell.angle_alpha   90.00
_cell.angle_beta   90.00
_cell.angle_gamma   90.00
#
_symmetry.space_group_name_H-M   'P 1'
#
loop_
_entity.id
_entity.type
_entity.pdbx_description
1 polymer ?
#
loop_
_entity_poly.entity_id
_entity_poly.type
_entity_poly.pdbx_seq_one_letter_code
_entity_poly.pdbx_strand_id
1 'polypeptide(L)' 'MAAAICLGELLINFVPTVTSTGLIDAPAFIKAPGGAPGNVAVGLARLGVHSAFM' A
#
# COMPACT_ATOMS: atom_id res chain seq x y z
N MET A 1 11.44 20.72 2.97
CA MET A 1 12.07 19.62 2.20
C MET A 1 11.71 18.29 2.87
N ALA A 2 11.56 17.21 2.12
CA ALA A 2 11.26 15.90 2.73
C ALA A 2 12.45 15.42 3.58
N ALA A 3 12.18 14.93 4.79
CA ALA A 3 13.16 14.28 5.64
C ALA A 3 13.51 12.87 5.13
N ALA A 4 12.60 12.24 4.37
CA ALA A 4 12.83 10.98 3.67
C ALA A 4 12.13 10.97 2.31
N ILE A 5 12.78 10.39 1.30
CA ILE A 5 12.19 10.14 -0.03
C ILE A 5 12.19 8.63 -0.26
N CYS A 6 11.01 8.06 -0.50
CA CYS A 6 10.83 6.65 -0.82
C CYS A 6 10.66 6.50 -2.34
N LEU A 7 11.60 5.80 -2.97
CA LEU A 7 11.63 5.60 -4.43
C LEU A 7 11.06 4.24 -4.81
N GLY A 8 10.11 4.21 -5.75
CA GLY A 8 9.73 2.97 -6.43
C GLY A 8 8.30 2.91 -6.94
N GLU A 9 7.75 1.69 -7.02
CA GLU A 9 6.45 1.46 -7.64
C GLU A 9 5.30 1.54 -6.63
N LEU A 10 4.20 2.16 -7.04
CA LEU A 10 2.93 2.16 -6.33
C LEU A 10 1.97 1.19 -7.03
N LEU A 11 1.36 0.29 -6.26
CA LEU A 11 0.51 -0.78 -6.77
C LEU A 11 -0.93 -0.62 -6.25
N ILE A 12 -1.86 -1.32 -6.90
CA ILE A 12 -3.21 -1.53 -6.37
C ILE A 12 -3.32 -2.99 -5.94
N ASN A 13 -3.49 -3.20 -4.63
CA ASN A 13 -3.79 -4.49 -4.06
C ASN A 13 -5.29 -4.78 -4.21
N PHE A 14 -5.63 -5.94 -4.77
CA PHE A 14 -6.99 -6.48 -4.75
C PHE A 14 -7.11 -7.45 -3.58
N VAL A 15 -7.69 -7.00 -2.48
CA VAL A 15 -7.86 -7.78 -1.26
C VAL A 15 -9.22 -8.47 -1.30
N PRO A 16 -9.30 -9.82 -1.23
CA PRO A 16 -10.59 -10.51 -1.27
C PRO A 16 -11.46 -10.12 -0.07
N THR A 17 -12.78 -10.00 -0.27
CA THR A 17 -13.73 -9.62 0.80
C THR A 17 -13.95 -10.71 1.84
N VAL A 18 -13.64 -11.96 1.51
CA VAL A 18 -13.72 -13.12 2.40
C VAL A 18 -12.39 -13.88 2.36
N THR A 19 -11.99 -14.42 3.50
CA THR A 19 -10.76 -15.22 3.65
C THR A 19 -11.07 -16.71 3.55
N SER A 20 -10.04 -17.55 3.50
CA SER A 20 -10.16 -19.01 3.41
C SER A 20 -10.84 -19.55 2.14
N THR A 21 -10.81 -18.78 1.05
CA THR A 21 -11.25 -19.19 -0.30
C THR A 21 -10.10 -19.04 -1.30
N GLY A 22 -10.15 -19.75 -2.42
CA GLY A 22 -9.24 -19.54 -3.54
C GLY A 22 -9.49 -18.20 -4.23
N LEU A 23 -8.47 -17.64 -4.89
CA LEU A 23 -8.61 -16.34 -5.58
C LEU A 23 -9.68 -16.35 -6.67
N ILE A 24 -9.87 -17.48 -7.35
CA ILE A 24 -10.89 -17.62 -8.40
C ILE A 24 -12.31 -17.68 -7.84
N ASP A 25 -12.46 -18.14 -6.59
CA ASP A 25 -13.75 -18.32 -5.92
C ASP A 25 -14.14 -17.10 -5.06
N ALA A 26 -13.26 -16.10 -4.96
CA ALA A 26 -13.52 -14.90 -4.18
C ALA A 26 -14.69 -14.10 -4.81
N PRO A 27 -15.76 -13.81 -4.06
CA PRO A 27 -16.96 -13.16 -4.59
C PRO A 27 -16.76 -11.69 -4.95
N ALA A 28 -15.79 -11.02 -4.32
CA ALA A 28 -15.45 -9.62 -4.59
C ALA A 28 -14.06 -9.28 -4.03
N PHE A 29 -13.52 -8.14 -4.49
CA PHE A 29 -12.25 -7.58 -4.04
C PHE A 29 -12.38 -6.11 -3.65
N ILE A 30 -11.70 -5.73 -2.57
CA ILE A 30 -11.49 -4.35 -2.14
C ILE A 30 -10.16 -3.88 -2.70
N LYS A 31 -10.17 -2.72 -3.37
CA LYS A 31 -8.94 -2.07 -3.84
C LYS A 31 -8.27 -1.36 -2.67
N ALA A 32 -6.98 -1.61 -2.47
CA ALA A 32 -6.15 -0.94 -1.48
C ALA A 32 -4.83 -0.46 -2.12
N PRO A 33 -4.23 0.65 -1.67
CA PRO A 33 -2.89 1.01 -2.09
C PRO A 33 -1.88 -0.05 -1.62
N GLY A 34 -0.94 -0.39 -2.50
CA GLY A 34 0.15 -1.32 -2.26
C GLY A 34 1.48 -0.77 -2.76
N GLY A 35 2.53 -1.60 -2.69
CA GLY A 35 3.90 -1.20 -3.02
C GLY A 35 4.71 -0.92 -1.76
N ALA A 36 5.84 -1.62 -1.61
CA ALA A 36 6.68 -1.52 -0.41
C ALA A 36 7.17 -0.08 -0.15
N PRO A 37 7.67 0.68 -1.14
CA PRO A 37 8.15 2.05 -0.90
C PRO A 37 7.01 3.02 -0.55
N GLY A 38 5.82 2.83 -1.14
CA GLY A 38 4.62 3.60 -0.80
C GLY A 38 4.17 3.37 0.63
N ASN A 39 4.19 2.11 1.08
CA ASN A 39 3.85 1.75 2.46
C ASN A 39 4.85 2.35 3.47
N VAL A 40 6.14 2.40 3.14
CA VAL A 40 7.17 3.05 3.98
C VAL A 40 6.91 4.54 4.09
N ALA A 41 6.65 5.24 2.98
CA ALA A 41 6.33 6.67 2.99
C ALA A 41 5.11 6.97 3.88
N VAL A 42 4.02 6.20 3.73
CA VAL A 42 2.82 6.36 4.55
C VAL A 42 3.11 6.07 6.03
N GLY A 43 3.90 5.04 6.33
CA GLY A 43 4.31 4.71 7.70
C GLY A 43 5.09 5.85 8.36
N LEU A 44 6.06 6.42 7.65
CA LEU A 44 6.83 7.58 8.11
C LEU A 44 5.93 8.80 8.36
N ALA A 45 5.03 9.10 7.41
CA ALA A 45 4.07 10.19 7.56
C ALA A 45 3.18 10.02 8.80
N ARG A 46 2.71 8.81 9.09
CA ARG A 46 1.91 8.49 10.29
C ARG A 46 2.67 8.66 11.60
N LEU A 47 4.00 8.54 11.57
CA LEU A 47 4.87 8.78 12.72
C LEU A 47 5.32 10.24 12.85
N GLY A 48 4.79 11.16 12.04
CA GLY A 48 5.12 12.58 12.07
C GLY A 48 6.39 12.96 11.29
N VAL A 49 6.97 12.03 10.53
CA VAL A 49 8.11 12.32 9.66
C VAL A 49 7.62 12.88 8.33
N HIS A 50 8.08 14.07 7.96
CA HIS A 50 7.79 14.66 6.65
C HIS A 50 8.46 13.85 5.53
N SER A 51 7.71 12.96 4.88
CA SER A 51 8.19 12.05 3.83
C SER A 51 7.56 12.35 2.47
N ALA A 52 8.24 11.94 1.40
CA ALA A 52 7.75 12.03 0.02
C ALA A 52 7.95 10.69 -0.71
N PHE A 53 7.17 10.47 -1.76
CA PHE A 53 7.26 9.30 -2.64
C PHE A 53 7.56 9.76 -4.07
N MET A 54 8.38 9.00 -4.81
CA MET A 54 8.73 9.27 -6.21
C MET A 54 8.93 7.98 -7.01
#